data_AF-H6NMQ1-F1
#
_entry.id   AF-H6NMQ1-F1
#
_cell.length_a   1.000
_cell.length_b   1.000
_cell.length_c   1.000
_cell.angle_alpha   90.00
_cell.angle_beta   90.00
_cell.angle_gamma   90.00
#
_symmetry.space_group_name_H-M   'P 1'
#
loop_
_entity.id
_entity.type
_entity.pdbx_description
1 polymer ?
#
loop_
_entity_poly.entity_id
_entity_poly.type
_entity_poly.pdbx_seq_one_letter_code
_entity_poly.pdbx_strand_id
1 'polypeptide(L)'
;MALRAGTGRRPRVTLEILSIKVVISVETVYQEIDAVIAKMQAALEEKREQHPDHYAKYPMQLMTTAEDQALRSVTGTWSLPEEYLYFLKHYVPESVSWSTDEYMNMDIYGAKDLLQGQSGYNYNHVTDEVIADWPRDYLVIASDEGDPYCIDLSRGDTVIYTAVHGAGSWDFSVAYDNLLEFLHSMLRPASTGEWEDGADEPYDYCHVYITGPGTDKIKTWVFIKKRFSCDYAQAKTYLEAAPLLVYKGLDSGAVKLVDELKSIGADYELRQISQDEFLGIGSYRS
;
A
#
# COMPACT_ATOMS: atom_id res chain seq x y z
N MET A 1 -28.45 37.17 48.91
CA MET A 1 -27.38 37.33 47.89
C MET A 1 -26.83 35.94 47.58
N ALA A 2 -27.35 35.29 46.54
CA ALA A 2 -27.00 33.91 46.18
C ALA A 2 -26.55 33.89 44.71
N LEU A 3 -25.32 33.47 44.46
CA LEU A 3 -24.74 33.27 43.13
C LEU A 3 -24.79 31.78 42.80
N ARG A 4 -25.51 31.41 41.73
CA ARG A 4 -25.53 30.07 41.14
C ARG A 4 -24.33 29.92 40.19
N ALA A 5 -23.60 28.82 40.33
CA ALA A 5 -22.58 28.37 39.39
C ALA A 5 -23.24 27.73 38.15
N GLY A 6 -22.88 28.22 36.97
CA GLY A 6 -23.29 27.65 35.69
C GLY A 6 -22.34 26.52 35.28
N THR A 7 -22.90 25.32 35.05
CA THR A 7 -22.19 24.17 34.47
C THR A 7 -22.04 24.40 32.96
N GLY A 8 -20.81 24.61 32.49
CA GLY A 8 -20.47 24.67 31.08
C GLY A 8 -20.60 23.29 30.41
N ARG A 9 -21.59 23.14 29.53
CA ARG A 9 -21.62 22.06 28.53
C ARG A 9 -20.46 22.29 27.55
N ARG A 10 -19.53 21.34 27.46
CA ARG A 10 -18.60 21.26 26.31
C ARG A 10 -19.41 20.96 25.04
N PRO A 11 -19.04 21.51 23.87
CA PRO A 11 -19.80 21.32 22.65
C PRO A 11 -19.66 19.88 22.15
N ARG A 12 -20.80 19.21 21.94
CA ARG A 12 -20.93 17.86 21.37
C ARG A 12 -20.66 17.80 19.86
N VAL A 13 -20.42 18.95 19.24
CA VAL A 13 -20.45 19.17 17.78
C VAL A 13 -19.12 18.77 17.11
N THR A 14 -18.00 18.75 17.82
CA THR A 14 -16.69 18.44 17.22
C THR A 14 -16.47 16.95 16.95
N LEU A 15 -17.05 16.07 17.76
CA LEU A 15 -16.90 14.61 17.58
C LEU A 15 -17.74 14.09 16.42
N GLU A 16 -18.98 14.56 16.27
CA GLU A 16 -19.86 14.11 15.18
C GLU A 16 -19.33 14.52 13.80
N ILE A 17 -18.77 15.74 13.66
CA ILE A 17 -18.21 16.19 12.38
C ILE A 17 -16.93 15.42 12.01
N LEU A 18 -16.07 15.09 12.98
CA LEU A 18 -14.90 14.23 12.72
C LEU A 18 -15.32 12.81 12.32
N SER A 19 -16.29 12.21 13.03
CA SER A 19 -16.81 10.88 12.68
C SER A 19 -17.46 10.85 11.30
N ILE A 20 -18.24 11.88 10.93
CA ILE A 20 -18.86 11.98 9.60
C ILE A 20 -17.79 12.14 8.50
N LYS A 21 -16.76 12.96 8.70
CA LYS A 21 -15.66 13.12 7.73
C LYS A 21 -14.84 11.83 7.55
N VAL A 22 -14.59 11.10 8.63
CA VAL A 22 -13.89 9.80 8.56
C VAL A 22 -14.73 8.77 7.81
N VAL A 23 -16.03 8.66 8.13
CA VAL A 23 -16.94 7.72 7.45
C VAL A 23 -17.06 8.02 5.95
N ILE A 24 -17.21 9.29 5.56
CA ILE A 24 -17.25 9.68 4.14
C ILE A 24 -15.92 9.37 3.43
N SER A 25 -14.79 9.56 4.12
CA SER A 25 -13.46 9.26 3.57
C SER A 25 -13.26 7.75 3.34
N VAL A 26 -13.76 6.90 4.23
CA VAL A 26 -13.63 5.44 4.10
C VAL A 26 -14.54 4.89 3.01
N GLU A 27 -15.78 5.38 2.92
CA GLU A 27 -16.73 4.97 1.89
C GLU A 27 -16.27 5.37 0.47
N THR A 28 -15.54 6.49 0.35
CA THR A 28 -14.90 6.88 -0.91
C THR A 28 -13.77 5.92 -1.30
N VAL A 29 -12.92 5.51 -0.35
CA VAL A 29 -11.84 4.54 -0.62
C VAL A 29 -12.40 3.19 -1.06
N TYR A 30 -13.52 2.73 -0.48
CA TYR A 30 -14.17 1.49 -0.92
C TYR A 30 -14.67 1.58 -2.37
N GLN A 31 -15.29 2.71 -2.74
CA GLN A 31 -15.72 2.94 -4.12
C GLN A 31 -14.53 2.96 -5.10
N GLU A 32 -13.39 3.50 -4.68
CA GLU A 32 -12.17 3.48 -5.50
C GLU A 32 -11.64 2.06 -5.67
N ILE A 33 -11.59 1.26 -4.60
CA ILE A 33 -11.24 -0.17 -4.66
C ILE A 33 -12.19 -0.90 -5.62
N ASP A 34 -13.50 -0.71 -5.47
CA ASP A 34 -14.52 -1.32 -6.35
C ASP A 34 -14.26 -0.97 -7.82
N ALA A 35 -13.88 0.28 -8.11
CA ALA A 35 -13.58 0.75 -9.45
C ALA A 35 -12.31 0.11 -10.03
N VAL A 36 -11.26 -0.08 -9.23
CA VAL A 36 -10.03 -0.79 -9.67
C VAL A 36 -10.37 -2.22 -10.07
N ILE A 37 -11.12 -2.92 -9.22
CA ILE A 37 -11.48 -4.31 -9.49
C ILE A 37 -12.37 -4.42 -10.73
N ALA A 38 -13.35 -3.53 -10.87
CA ALA A 38 -14.23 -3.52 -12.05
C ALA A 38 -13.44 -3.29 -13.34
N LYS A 39 -12.46 -2.39 -13.33
CA LYS A 39 -11.56 -2.15 -14.47
C LYS A 39 -10.72 -3.38 -14.81
N MET A 40 -10.13 -4.03 -13.80
CA MET A 40 -9.39 -5.29 -13.99
C MET A 40 -10.28 -6.37 -14.60
N GLN A 41 -11.50 -6.57 -14.08
CA GLN A 41 -12.43 -7.58 -14.57
C GLN A 41 -12.83 -7.33 -16.02
N ALA A 42 -13.10 -6.07 -16.39
CA ALA A 42 -13.41 -5.69 -17.76
C ALA A 42 -12.24 -5.99 -18.71
N ALA A 43 -11.02 -5.60 -18.31
CA ALA A 43 -9.82 -5.85 -19.10
C ALA A 43 -9.52 -7.35 -19.25
N LEU A 44 -9.79 -8.15 -18.21
CA LEU A 44 -9.63 -9.60 -18.27
C LEU A 44 -10.67 -10.28 -19.16
N GLU A 45 -11.92 -9.82 -19.16
CA GLU A 45 -12.98 -10.32 -20.05
C GLU A 45 -12.57 -10.11 -21.51
N GLU A 46 -12.18 -8.89 -21.86
CA GLU A 46 -11.71 -8.54 -23.21
C GLU A 46 -10.53 -9.43 -23.65
N LYS A 47 -9.52 -9.58 -22.77
CA LYS A 47 -8.36 -10.42 -23.05
C LYS A 47 -8.69 -11.90 -23.18
N ARG A 48 -9.70 -12.40 -22.46
CA ARG A 48 -10.21 -13.76 -22.61
C ARG A 48 -10.98 -13.97 -23.92
N GLU A 49 -11.69 -12.96 -24.41
CA GLU A 49 -12.31 -13.03 -25.73
C GLU A 49 -11.25 -13.18 -26.83
N GLN A 50 -10.12 -12.48 -26.69
CA GLN A 50 -9.01 -12.53 -27.65
C GLN A 50 -8.16 -13.82 -27.51
N HIS A 51 -7.84 -14.22 -26.27
CA HIS A 51 -6.92 -15.31 -25.96
C HIS A 51 -7.44 -16.21 -24.80
N PRO A 52 -8.51 -17.00 -25.03
CA PRO A 52 -9.23 -17.71 -23.97
C PRO A 52 -8.36 -18.69 -23.18
N ASP A 53 -7.49 -19.45 -23.86
CA ASP A 53 -6.65 -20.47 -23.20
C ASP A 53 -5.57 -19.84 -22.30
N HIS A 54 -5.07 -18.65 -22.65
CA HIS A 54 -4.03 -17.97 -21.88
C HIS A 54 -4.58 -17.33 -20.61
N TYR A 55 -5.76 -16.71 -20.71
CA TYR A 55 -6.36 -15.93 -19.62
C TYR A 55 -7.38 -16.73 -18.78
N ALA A 56 -7.71 -17.98 -19.15
CA ALA A 56 -8.60 -18.85 -18.37
C ALA A 56 -8.08 -19.15 -16.94
N LYS A 57 -6.77 -19.01 -16.69
CA LYS A 57 -6.15 -19.22 -15.37
C LYS A 57 -6.48 -18.11 -14.35
N TYR A 58 -6.93 -16.95 -14.82
CA TYR A 58 -7.20 -15.80 -13.96
C TYR A 58 -8.69 -15.76 -13.54
N PRO A 59 -8.98 -15.47 -12.26
CA PRO A 59 -10.35 -15.46 -11.77
C PRO A 59 -11.14 -14.26 -12.31
N MET A 60 -12.28 -14.53 -12.97
CA MET A 60 -13.21 -13.48 -13.44
C MET A 60 -14.06 -12.87 -12.33
N GLN A 61 -14.25 -13.64 -11.25
CA GLN A 61 -15.04 -13.25 -10.11
C GLN A 61 -14.21 -13.43 -8.86
N LEU A 62 -13.75 -12.29 -8.35
CA LEU A 62 -13.16 -12.15 -7.02
C LEU A 62 -14.24 -12.10 -5.92
N MET A 63 -15.49 -11.85 -6.31
CA MET A 63 -16.66 -11.75 -5.44
C MET A 63 -17.13 -13.13 -4.94
N THR A 64 -16.52 -13.63 -3.86
CA THR A 64 -17.23 -14.51 -2.94
C THR A 64 -17.04 -13.97 -1.53
N THR A 65 -18.12 -13.90 -0.73
CA THR A 65 -17.98 -13.51 0.67
C THR A 65 -17.01 -14.49 1.31
N ALA A 66 -15.85 -14.01 1.77
CA ALA A 66 -14.94 -14.87 2.53
C ALA A 66 -15.74 -15.53 3.64
N GLU A 67 -15.67 -16.86 3.75
CA GLU A 67 -16.40 -17.59 4.79
C GLU A 67 -16.09 -16.91 6.13
N ASP A 68 -17.12 -16.62 6.92
CA ASP A 68 -16.99 -15.85 8.17
C ASP A 68 -15.87 -16.40 9.09
N GLN A 69 -15.51 -17.68 8.96
CA GLN A 69 -14.41 -18.31 9.69
C GLN A 69 -13.01 -17.83 9.26
N ALA A 70 -12.74 -17.63 7.97
CA ALA A 70 -11.44 -17.16 7.48
C ALA A 70 -11.17 -15.73 7.96
N LEU A 71 -12.14 -14.83 7.78
CA LEU A 71 -12.05 -13.46 8.29
C LEU A 71 -11.96 -13.41 9.82
N ARG A 72 -12.68 -14.28 10.55
CA ARG A 72 -12.54 -14.38 12.02
C ARG A 72 -11.14 -14.85 12.44
N SER A 73 -10.53 -15.75 11.70
CA SER A 73 -9.17 -16.24 11.99
C SER A 73 -8.14 -15.13 11.78
N VAL A 74 -8.26 -14.41 10.66
CA VAL A 74 -7.41 -13.26 10.33
C VAL A 74 -7.59 -12.12 11.35
N THR A 75 -8.83 -11.68 11.59
CA THR A 75 -9.12 -10.57 12.52
C THR A 75 -8.93 -10.94 13.99
N GLY A 76 -8.91 -12.22 14.33
CA GLY A 76 -8.51 -12.71 15.65
C GLY A 76 -6.99 -12.70 15.85
N THR A 77 -6.22 -12.70 14.77
CA THR A 77 -4.75 -12.69 14.79
C THR A 77 -4.19 -11.26 14.65
N TRP A 78 -4.75 -10.47 13.74
CA TRP A 78 -4.27 -9.12 13.42
C TRP A 78 -5.39 -8.07 13.45
N SER A 79 -5.03 -6.86 13.86
CA SER A 79 -5.86 -5.67 13.68
C SER A 79 -5.54 -5.05 12.33
N LEU A 80 -6.36 -5.33 11.31
CA LEU A 80 -6.14 -4.87 9.94
C LEU A 80 -6.71 -3.47 9.68
N PRO A 81 -6.09 -2.67 8.78
CA PRO A 81 -6.71 -1.47 8.22
C PRO A 81 -8.06 -1.78 7.57
N GLU A 82 -9.02 -0.85 7.68
CA GLU A 82 -10.40 -1.06 7.26
C GLU A 82 -10.52 -1.33 5.76
N GLU A 83 -9.72 -0.64 4.94
CA GLU A 83 -9.68 -0.79 3.49
C GLU A 83 -9.08 -2.13 3.05
N TYR A 84 -8.09 -2.65 3.78
CA TYR A 84 -7.51 -3.96 3.49
C TYR A 84 -8.46 -5.08 3.92
N LEU A 85 -9.15 -4.92 5.05
CA LEU A 85 -10.19 -5.85 5.47
C LEU A 85 -11.36 -5.88 4.48
N TYR A 86 -11.76 -4.71 3.96
CA TYR A 86 -12.75 -4.62 2.89
C TYR A 86 -12.30 -5.39 1.65
N PHE A 87 -11.07 -5.15 1.19
CA PHE A 87 -10.50 -5.86 0.05
C PHE A 87 -10.51 -7.39 0.23
N LEU A 88 -10.00 -7.90 1.36
CA LEU A 88 -9.98 -9.33 1.66
C LEU A 88 -11.38 -9.96 1.72
N LYS A 89 -12.34 -9.24 2.28
CA LYS A 89 -13.71 -9.73 2.44
C LYS A 89 -14.47 -9.86 1.12
N HIS A 90 -14.22 -8.92 0.21
CA HIS A 90 -15.02 -8.75 -1.00
C HIS A 90 -14.35 -9.30 -2.26
N TYR A 91 -13.03 -9.44 -2.29
CA TYR A 91 -12.30 -9.71 -3.53
C TYR A 91 -11.29 -10.86 -3.46
N VAL A 92 -10.60 -11.07 -2.35
CA VAL A 92 -9.56 -12.12 -2.30
C VAL A 92 -9.81 -13.05 -1.11
N PRO A 93 -10.86 -13.89 -1.16
CA PRO A 93 -11.11 -14.88 -0.11
C PRO A 93 -10.08 -16.03 -0.15
N GLU A 94 -9.56 -16.35 -1.34
CA GLU A 94 -8.47 -17.28 -1.62
C GLU A 94 -7.40 -16.56 -2.43
N SER A 95 -6.14 -16.97 -2.29
CA SER A 95 -5.02 -16.32 -2.95
C SER A 95 -5.11 -16.41 -4.46
N VAL A 96 -4.60 -15.39 -5.13
CA VAL A 96 -4.56 -15.32 -6.59
C VAL A 96 -3.13 -15.07 -7.02
N SER A 97 -2.63 -15.93 -7.90
CA SER A 97 -1.38 -15.70 -8.61
C SER A 97 -1.67 -14.91 -9.88
N TRP A 98 -0.91 -13.84 -10.08
CA TRP A 98 -1.11 -12.89 -11.15
C TRP A 98 0.23 -12.52 -11.78
N SER A 99 0.36 -12.65 -13.09
CA SER A 99 1.54 -12.18 -13.81
C SER A 99 1.14 -10.97 -14.65
N THR A 100 1.96 -9.93 -14.58
CA THR A 100 1.83 -8.72 -15.41
C THR A 100 3.10 -8.53 -16.21
N ASP A 101 3.19 -7.44 -16.97
CA ASP A 101 4.47 -7.04 -17.56
C ASP A 101 5.48 -6.59 -16.48
N GLU A 102 4.98 -6.21 -15.30
CA GLU A 102 5.75 -5.71 -14.16
C GLU A 102 6.14 -6.83 -13.18
N TYR A 103 5.27 -7.82 -13.00
CA TYR A 103 5.41 -8.88 -12.00
C TYR A 103 5.57 -10.23 -12.67
N MET A 104 6.64 -10.95 -12.29
CA MET A 104 6.90 -12.27 -12.84
C MET A 104 5.84 -13.27 -12.35
N ASN A 105 5.58 -13.29 -11.04
CA ASN A 105 4.54 -14.12 -10.44
C ASN A 105 4.08 -13.52 -9.10
N MET A 106 3.17 -12.55 -9.17
CA MET A 106 2.58 -11.91 -7.99
C MET A 106 1.55 -12.84 -7.33
N ASP A 107 1.89 -13.41 -6.18
CA ASP A 107 0.99 -14.13 -5.30
C ASP A 107 0.31 -13.17 -4.33
N ILE A 108 -0.97 -12.92 -4.52
CA ILE A 108 -1.79 -12.04 -3.69
C ILE A 108 -2.47 -12.88 -2.62
N TYR A 109 -2.17 -12.64 -1.34
CA TYR A 109 -2.69 -13.50 -0.28
C TYR A 109 -4.13 -13.16 0.08
N GLY A 110 -4.99 -14.17 -0.04
CA GLY A 110 -6.38 -14.08 0.34
C GLY A 110 -6.64 -14.35 1.82
N ALA A 111 -7.86 -14.07 2.28
CA ALA A 111 -8.23 -14.20 3.69
C ALA A 111 -7.97 -15.62 4.26
N LYS A 112 -8.11 -16.68 3.45
CA LYS A 112 -7.84 -18.07 3.87
C LYS A 112 -6.34 -18.37 4.01
N ASP A 113 -5.52 -17.76 3.16
CA ASP A 113 -4.12 -18.13 3.02
C ASP A 113 -3.17 -17.12 3.64
N LEU A 114 -3.66 -15.95 4.07
CA LEU A 114 -2.85 -14.87 4.64
C LEU A 114 -1.94 -15.36 5.78
N LEU A 115 -2.41 -16.28 6.61
CA LEU A 115 -1.60 -16.92 7.65
C LEU A 115 -0.50 -17.80 7.09
N GLN A 116 -0.80 -18.62 6.09
CA GLN A 116 0.19 -19.45 5.42
C GLN A 116 1.21 -18.60 4.65
N GLY A 117 0.77 -17.50 4.03
CA GLY A 117 1.61 -16.55 3.31
C GLY A 117 2.66 -15.85 4.16
N GLN A 118 2.59 -15.95 5.50
CA GLN A 118 3.64 -15.45 6.38
C GLN A 118 4.82 -16.42 6.55
N SER A 119 4.65 -17.67 6.14
CA SER A 119 5.66 -18.71 6.26
C SER A 119 6.91 -18.37 5.44
N GLY A 120 8.07 -18.37 6.08
CA GLY A 120 9.36 -18.00 5.49
C GLY A 120 9.70 -16.52 5.66
N TYR A 121 8.76 -15.70 6.12
CA TYR A 121 8.95 -14.28 6.40
C TYR A 121 8.97 -14.00 7.89
N ASN A 122 7.80 -13.90 8.54
CA ASN A 122 7.70 -13.61 9.97
C ASN A 122 7.72 -14.88 10.84
N TYR A 123 7.49 -16.04 10.22
CA TYR A 123 7.34 -17.32 10.90
C TYR A 123 7.93 -18.44 10.06
N ASN A 124 8.64 -19.36 10.72
CA ASN A 124 9.16 -20.57 10.10
C ASN A 124 8.27 -21.76 10.47
N HIS A 125 7.49 -22.27 9.52
CA HIS A 125 6.60 -23.41 9.74
C HIS A 125 7.33 -24.75 9.97
N VAL A 126 8.61 -24.85 9.61
CA VAL A 126 9.41 -26.07 9.80
C VAL A 126 9.89 -26.17 11.25
N THR A 127 10.33 -25.04 11.82
CA THR A 127 10.84 -24.99 13.21
C THR A 127 9.79 -24.54 14.22
N ASP A 128 8.65 -24.03 13.77
CA ASP A 128 7.59 -23.44 14.59
C ASP A 128 8.09 -22.23 15.40
N GLU A 129 8.90 -21.37 14.77
CA GLU A 129 9.55 -20.22 15.41
C GLU A 129 9.32 -18.92 14.63
N VAL A 130 9.29 -17.80 15.36
CA VAL A 130 9.30 -16.45 14.78
C VAL A 130 10.70 -16.15 14.23
N ILE A 131 10.76 -15.58 13.03
CA ILE A 131 12.03 -15.18 12.42
C ILE A 131 12.47 -13.84 13.03
N ALA A 132 13.58 -13.86 13.78
CA ALA A 132 14.01 -12.74 14.61
C ALA A 132 14.36 -11.45 13.82
N ASP A 133 14.84 -11.60 12.59
CA ASP A 133 15.24 -10.47 11.74
C ASP A 133 14.05 -9.85 10.98
N TRP A 134 12.84 -10.40 11.14
CA TRP A 134 11.63 -9.83 10.55
C TRP A 134 10.98 -8.78 11.46
N PRO A 135 10.55 -7.61 10.94
CA PRO A 135 9.82 -6.63 11.73
C PRO A 135 8.49 -7.19 12.25
N ARG A 136 8.32 -7.22 13.57
CA ARG A 136 7.19 -7.89 14.23
C ARG A 136 5.80 -7.49 13.71
N ASP A 137 5.61 -6.21 13.39
CA ASP A 137 4.31 -5.66 13.00
C ASP A 137 4.10 -5.65 11.48
N TYR A 138 5.05 -6.18 10.69
CA TYR A 138 4.93 -6.28 9.25
C TYR A 138 4.15 -7.54 8.86
N LEU A 139 3.04 -7.33 8.18
CA LEU A 139 2.19 -8.36 7.60
C LEU A 139 2.44 -8.43 6.10
N VAL A 140 2.86 -9.59 5.60
CA VAL A 140 2.99 -9.82 4.15
C VAL A 140 1.60 -9.98 3.55
N ILE A 141 1.28 -9.18 2.53
CA ILE A 141 -0.03 -9.20 1.84
C ILE A 141 0.08 -9.76 0.42
N ALA A 142 1.28 -9.76 -0.15
CA ALA A 142 1.58 -10.39 -1.43
C ALA A 142 3.09 -10.71 -1.54
N SER A 143 3.46 -11.53 -2.52
CA SER A 143 4.85 -11.85 -2.85
C SER A 143 5.05 -11.93 -4.36
N ASP A 144 6.15 -11.37 -4.86
CA ASP A 144 6.63 -11.62 -6.22
C ASP A 144 7.94 -12.39 -6.17
N GLU A 145 7.91 -13.67 -6.56
CA GLU A 145 9.11 -14.54 -6.56
C GLU A 145 9.91 -14.53 -5.24
N GLY A 146 9.22 -14.35 -4.10
CA GLY A 146 9.85 -14.28 -2.77
C GLY A 146 10.10 -12.87 -2.24
N ASP A 147 10.03 -11.82 -3.08
CA ASP A 147 10.07 -10.42 -2.63
C ASP A 147 8.72 -10.06 -1.99
N PRO A 148 8.67 -9.73 -0.68
CA PRO A 148 7.41 -9.50 -0.01
C PRO A 148 6.89 -8.08 -0.24
N TYR A 149 5.56 -7.95 -0.27
CA TYR A 149 4.84 -6.68 -0.15
C TYR A 149 4.09 -6.68 1.18
N CYS A 150 4.37 -5.70 2.04
CA CYS A 150 3.98 -5.73 3.45
C CYS A 150 3.25 -4.46 3.90
N ILE A 151 2.33 -4.61 4.85
CA ILE A 151 1.77 -3.50 5.64
C ILE A 151 2.37 -3.54 7.04
N ASP A 152 2.84 -2.39 7.55
CA ASP A 152 3.21 -2.22 8.96
C ASP A 152 1.96 -1.87 9.79
N LEU A 153 1.42 -2.87 10.48
CA LEU A 153 0.16 -2.76 11.23
C LEU A 153 0.25 -1.79 12.42
N SER A 154 1.45 -1.42 12.87
CA SER A 154 1.64 -0.48 13.99
C SER A 154 1.28 0.97 13.62
N ARG A 155 1.22 1.28 12.32
CA ARG A 155 1.04 2.64 11.80
C ARG A 155 -0.43 3.07 11.71
N GLY A 156 -1.31 2.11 11.44
CA GLY A 156 -2.72 2.37 11.16
C GLY A 156 -2.99 3.01 9.79
N ASP A 157 -2.01 3.00 8.87
CA ASP A 157 -2.17 3.34 7.45
C ASP A 157 -1.82 2.12 6.56
N THR A 158 -1.99 2.25 5.24
CA THR A 158 -1.76 1.17 4.26
C THR A 158 -0.57 1.42 3.35
N VAL A 159 0.48 2.08 3.84
CA VAL A 159 1.76 2.15 3.13
C VAL A 159 2.27 0.72 2.90
N ILE A 160 2.62 0.41 1.66
CA ILE A 160 3.15 -0.89 1.26
C ILE A 160 4.67 -0.82 1.21
N TYR A 161 5.32 -1.69 1.98
CA TYR A 161 6.77 -1.85 1.99
C TYR A 161 7.17 -3.06 1.17
N THR A 162 8.36 -3.02 0.57
CA THR A 162 8.98 -4.17 -0.08
C THR A 162 10.45 -4.28 0.28
N ALA A 163 10.99 -5.48 0.14
CA ALA A 163 12.40 -5.79 0.33
C ALA A 163 12.83 -6.86 -0.67
N VAL A 164 14.11 -6.90 -1.01
CA VAL A 164 14.66 -7.94 -1.92
C VAL A 164 15.01 -9.19 -1.11
N HIS A 165 14.41 -10.31 -1.46
CA HIS A 165 14.72 -11.61 -0.85
C HIS A 165 16.14 -12.06 -1.22
N GLY A 166 16.75 -12.87 -0.35
CA GLY A 166 18.09 -13.43 -0.61
C GLY A 166 19.25 -12.43 -0.49
N ALA A 167 19.01 -11.16 -0.14
CA ALA A 167 20.05 -10.14 0.04
C ALA A 167 20.90 -10.31 1.33
N GLY A 168 20.57 -11.30 2.17
CA GLY A 168 21.27 -11.60 3.43
C GLY A 168 20.74 -10.84 4.66
N SER A 169 20.01 -9.75 4.45
CA SER A 169 19.24 -9.04 5.48
C SER A 169 18.02 -8.36 4.84
N TRP A 170 16.94 -8.18 5.59
CA TRP A 170 15.77 -7.43 5.13
C TRP A 170 16.02 -5.91 5.21
N ASP A 171 16.08 -5.25 4.07
CA ASP A 171 16.14 -3.79 3.96
C ASP A 171 14.86 -3.29 3.27
N PHE A 172 13.92 -2.80 4.08
CA PHE A 172 12.61 -2.41 3.60
C PHE A 172 12.61 -0.99 3.04
N SER A 173 12.02 -0.85 1.87
CA SER A 173 11.71 0.42 1.24
C SER A 173 10.22 0.53 0.98
N VAL A 174 9.75 1.75 0.74
CA VAL A 174 8.35 1.99 0.37
C VAL A 174 8.18 1.59 -1.09
N ALA A 175 7.23 0.68 -1.34
CA ALA A 175 6.79 0.32 -2.68
C ALA A 175 5.64 1.23 -3.15
N TYR A 176 4.63 1.40 -2.29
CA TYR A 176 3.42 2.19 -2.56
C TYR A 176 2.98 2.96 -1.32
N ASP A 177 2.36 4.11 -1.49
CA ASP A 177 1.94 4.96 -0.38
C ASP A 177 0.62 4.52 0.27
N ASN A 178 -0.18 3.73 -0.44
CA ASN A 178 -1.44 3.18 0.05
C ASN A 178 -1.85 1.90 -0.70
N LEU A 179 -2.85 1.19 -0.15
CA LEU A 179 -3.38 -0.04 -0.74
C LEU A 179 -3.92 0.17 -2.16
N LEU A 180 -4.60 1.28 -2.43
CA LEU A 180 -5.26 1.52 -3.71
C LEU A 180 -4.24 1.58 -4.86
N GLU A 181 -3.12 2.28 -4.66
CA GLU A 181 -2.03 2.35 -5.64
C GLU A 181 -1.40 0.99 -5.90
N PHE A 182 -1.21 0.20 -4.84
CA PHE A 182 -0.72 -1.16 -4.98
C PHE A 182 -1.67 -2.02 -5.82
N LEU A 183 -2.98 -2.01 -5.50
CA LEU A 183 -4.02 -2.72 -6.25
C LEU A 183 -4.05 -2.29 -7.73
N HIS A 184 -3.90 -1.00 -8.01
CA HIS A 184 -3.86 -0.48 -9.38
C HIS A 184 -2.69 -1.01 -10.21
N SER A 185 -1.50 -1.12 -9.61
CA SER A 185 -0.32 -1.66 -10.31
C SER A 185 -0.44 -3.17 -10.50
N MET A 186 -0.73 -3.91 -9.42
CA MET A 186 -0.77 -5.37 -9.47
C MET A 186 -1.93 -5.95 -10.29
N LEU A 187 -3.09 -5.29 -10.32
CA LEU A 187 -4.29 -5.80 -11.01
C LEU A 187 -4.40 -5.30 -12.45
N ARG A 188 -3.32 -4.74 -13.00
CA ARG A 188 -3.26 -4.43 -14.42
C ARG A 188 -2.89 -5.69 -15.20
N PRO A 189 -3.76 -6.25 -16.07
CA PRO A 189 -3.38 -7.43 -16.82
C PRO A 189 -2.25 -7.10 -17.81
N ALA A 190 -1.26 -7.99 -17.96
CA ALA A 190 -0.15 -7.86 -18.92
C ALA A 190 -0.63 -7.38 -20.29
N SER A 191 -0.05 -6.33 -20.85
CA SER A 191 -0.35 -5.90 -22.22
C SER A 191 0.02 -7.06 -23.15
N THR A 192 -0.98 -7.68 -23.79
CA THR A 192 -0.70 -8.55 -24.93
C THR A 192 -0.06 -7.65 -25.96
N GLY A 193 1.27 -7.78 -26.12
CA GLY A 193 2.07 -6.85 -26.88
C GLY A 193 1.50 -6.59 -28.26
N GLU A 194 0.77 -5.49 -28.38
CA GLU A 194 0.41 -4.74 -29.57
C GLU A 194 -0.22 -3.44 -29.08
N TRP A 195 0.30 -2.33 -29.59
CA TRP A 195 0.01 -0.98 -29.16
C TRP A 195 -1.46 -0.63 -29.36
N GLU A 196 -2.20 -0.39 -28.29
CA GLU A 196 -3.37 0.49 -28.31
C GLU A 196 -3.26 1.51 -27.16
N ASP A 197 -2.72 2.68 -27.52
CA ASP A 197 -3.09 3.96 -26.93
C ASP A 197 -4.62 4.05 -26.96
N GLY A 198 -5.26 3.89 -25.81
CA GLY A 198 -6.72 3.80 -25.74
C GLY A 198 -7.38 4.42 -24.52
N ALA A 199 -6.61 4.92 -23.56
CA ALA A 199 -6.94 5.96 -22.58
C ALA A 199 -5.86 5.89 -21.51
N ASP A 200 -4.81 6.69 -21.66
CA ASP A 200 -4.15 7.26 -20.47
C ASP A 200 -5.27 7.95 -19.68
N GLU A 201 -5.87 7.26 -18.72
CA GLU A 201 -6.44 8.00 -17.60
C GLU A 201 -5.25 8.78 -17.01
N PRO A 202 -5.28 10.13 -17.04
CA PRO A 202 -4.14 10.94 -16.66
C PRO A 202 -4.03 10.90 -15.14
N TYR A 203 -3.49 9.79 -14.66
CA TYR A 203 -2.96 9.70 -13.32
C TYR A 203 -1.59 10.35 -13.37
N ASP A 204 -1.53 11.57 -12.88
CA ASP A 204 -0.29 12.30 -12.69
C ASP A 204 0.50 11.56 -11.60
N TYR A 205 1.45 10.70 -11.98
CA TYR A 205 2.34 10.05 -11.02
C TYR A 205 3.42 11.04 -10.58
N CYS A 206 3.79 11.00 -9.31
CA CYS A 206 4.88 11.81 -8.81
C CYS A 206 5.78 11.08 -7.83
N HIS A 207 7.03 11.51 -7.82
CA HIS A 207 7.96 11.26 -6.74
C HIS A 207 8.08 12.51 -5.87
N VAL A 208 8.07 12.34 -4.55
CA VAL A 208 8.46 13.40 -3.62
C VAL A 208 9.77 13.00 -2.96
N TYR A 209 10.76 13.87 -3.08
CA TYR A 209 12.08 13.71 -2.47
C TYR A 209 12.26 14.71 -1.34
N ILE A 210 12.87 14.30 -0.24
CA ILE A 210 13.52 15.22 0.70
C ILE A 210 14.91 15.53 0.14
N THR A 211 15.18 16.79 -0.16
CA THR A 211 16.44 17.24 -0.78
C THR A 211 17.42 17.83 0.23
N GLY A 212 16.97 18.09 1.46
CA GLY A 212 17.79 18.68 2.49
C GLY A 212 17.10 18.76 3.85
N PRO A 213 17.82 19.21 4.89
CA PRO A 213 17.31 19.26 6.26
C PRO A 213 16.20 20.28 6.45
N GLY A 214 16.10 21.29 5.60
CA GLY A 214 15.19 22.41 5.76
C GLY A 214 15.50 23.28 6.97
N THR A 215 14.49 24.03 7.40
CA THR A 215 14.58 24.98 8.52
C THR A 215 14.62 24.31 9.90
N ASP A 216 14.06 23.10 10.03
CA ASP A 216 14.01 22.34 11.29
C ASP A 216 14.47 20.89 11.08
N LYS A 217 15.79 20.71 11.12
CA LYS A 217 16.45 19.40 10.92
C LYS A 217 15.90 18.29 11.83
N ILE A 218 15.48 18.63 13.05
CA ILE A 218 14.98 17.64 14.02
C ILE A 218 13.62 17.13 13.58
N LYS A 219 12.71 17.99 13.12
CA LYS A 219 11.42 17.54 12.61
C LYS A 219 11.55 16.72 11.33
N THR A 220 12.48 17.08 10.45
CA THR A 220 12.78 16.29 9.25
C THR A 220 13.27 14.88 9.62
N TRP A 221 14.14 14.74 10.62
CA TRP A 221 14.53 13.43 11.14
C TRP A 221 13.36 12.64 11.74
N VAL A 222 12.48 13.29 12.50
CA VAL A 222 11.29 12.64 13.07
C VAL A 222 10.34 12.16 11.96
N PHE A 223 10.16 12.97 10.91
CA PHE A 223 9.39 12.58 9.73
C PHE A 223 10.00 11.35 9.05
N ILE A 224 11.29 11.35 8.73
CA ILE A 224 12.00 10.21 8.10
C ILE A 224 11.88 8.97 8.98
N LYS A 225 12.16 9.12 10.28
CA LYS A 225 12.03 8.03 11.25
C LYS A 225 10.64 7.39 11.22
N LYS A 226 9.60 8.23 11.18
CA LYS A 226 8.21 7.76 11.08
C LYS A 226 7.93 7.16 9.71
N ARG A 227 8.41 7.75 8.62
CA ARG A 227 8.11 7.35 7.24
C ARG A 227 8.71 6.00 6.87
N PHE A 228 9.91 5.70 7.36
CA PHE A 228 10.66 4.47 7.09
C PHE A 228 10.70 3.51 8.28
N SER A 229 9.91 3.76 9.33
CA SER A 229 9.88 2.96 10.57
C SER A 229 11.27 2.64 11.13
N CYS A 230 12.23 3.58 11.00
CA CYS A 230 13.63 3.37 11.34
C CYS A 230 14.03 4.01 12.68
N ASP A 231 15.30 3.88 13.09
CA ASP A 231 15.84 4.58 14.26
C ASP A 231 16.41 5.98 13.93
N TYR A 232 16.82 6.73 14.95
CA TYR A 232 17.37 8.08 14.76
C TYR A 232 18.75 8.10 14.07
N ALA A 233 19.54 7.04 14.18
CA ALA A 233 20.83 6.96 13.49
C ALA A 233 20.60 6.73 11.99
N GLN A 234 19.71 5.79 11.64
CA GLN A 234 19.29 5.53 10.26
C GLN A 234 18.62 6.75 9.63
N ALA A 235 17.70 7.42 10.34
CA ALA A 235 17.06 8.63 9.83
C ALA A 235 18.06 9.76 9.53
N LYS A 236 19.17 9.85 10.27
CA LYS A 236 20.27 10.80 9.98
C LYS A 236 21.01 10.40 8.71
N THR A 237 21.38 9.13 8.59
CA THR A 237 22.06 8.58 7.41
C THR A 237 21.23 8.81 6.15
N TYR A 238 19.92 8.56 6.19
CA TYR A 238 19.04 8.81 5.05
C TYR A 238 18.99 10.29 4.66
N LEU A 239 18.95 11.21 5.63
CA LEU A 239 18.96 12.64 5.33
C LEU A 239 20.32 13.12 4.78
N GLU A 240 21.42 12.53 5.23
CA GLU A 240 22.76 12.81 4.70
C GLU A 240 22.95 12.27 3.28
N ALA A 241 22.20 11.23 2.90
CA ALA A 241 22.17 10.65 1.56
C ALA A 241 21.14 11.31 0.61
N ALA A 242 20.58 12.48 0.97
CA ALA A 242 19.62 13.19 0.13
C ALA A 242 20.16 13.43 -1.31
N PRO A 243 19.29 13.41 -2.35
CA PRO A 243 17.83 13.37 -2.30
C PRO A 243 17.26 12.01 -1.90
N LEU A 244 16.38 12.00 -0.89
CA LEU A 244 15.75 10.82 -0.33
C LEU A 244 14.30 10.70 -0.83
N LEU A 245 13.98 9.65 -1.58
CA LEU A 245 12.62 9.39 -2.04
C LEU A 245 11.70 9.04 -0.86
N VAL A 246 10.68 9.86 -0.60
CA VAL A 246 9.75 9.67 0.54
C VAL A 246 8.30 9.41 0.12
N TYR A 247 8.00 9.58 -1.17
CA TYR A 247 6.70 9.31 -1.76
C TYR A 247 6.89 8.87 -3.20
N LYS A 248 6.13 7.86 -3.60
CA LYS A 248 6.08 7.36 -4.97
C LYS A 248 4.66 6.85 -5.20
N GLY A 249 3.89 7.62 -5.97
CA GLY A 249 2.46 7.36 -6.11
C GLY A 249 1.77 8.37 -7.01
N LEU A 250 0.46 8.48 -6.83
CA LEU A 250 -0.41 9.44 -7.52
C LEU A 250 -0.25 10.84 -6.93
N ASP A 251 -0.39 11.89 -7.73
CA ASP A 251 -0.28 13.28 -7.25
C ASP A 251 -1.36 13.60 -6.19
N SER A 252 -2.55 12.99 -6.31
CA SER A 252 -3.63 13.10 -5.33
C SER A 252 -3.26 12.51 -3.96
N GLY A 253 -2.46 11.45 -3.92
CA GLY A 253 -1.96 10.85 -2.68
C GLY A 253 -0.83 11.67 -2.04
N ALA A 254 -0.06 12.42 -2.85
CA ALA A 254 1.05 13.24 -2.37
C ALA A 254 0.60 14.47 -1.56
N VAL A 255 -0.63 14.94 -1.74
CA VAL A 255 -1.12 16.22 -1.19
C VAL A 255 -0.90 16.34 0.32
N LYS A 256 -1.30 15.32 1.10
CA LYS A 256 -1.17 15.32 2.57
C LYS A 256 0.31 15.30 2.99
N LEU A 257 1.13 14.51 2.30
CA LEU A 257 2.56 14.39 2.59
C LEU A 257 3.29 15.70 2.29
N VAL A 258 3.00 16.33 1.15
CA VAL A 258 3.57 17.63 0.75
C VAL A 258 3.20 18.72 1.75
N ASP A 259 1.95 18.75 2.23
CA ASP A 259 1.53 19.71 3.26
C ASP A 259 2.21 19.43 4.62
N GLU A 260 2.44 18.17 4.99
CA GLU A 260 3.23 17.80 6.16
C GLU A 260 4.67 18.31 6.03
N LEU A 261 5.34 18.04 4.90
CA LEU A 261 6.72 18.49 4.61
C LEU A 261 6.86 20.02 4.68
N LYS A 262 5.91 20.75 4.10
CA LYS A 262 5.84 22.22 4.23
C LYS A 262 5.68 22.66 5.69
N SER A 263 4.81 22.00 6.45
CA SER A 263 4.52 22.38 7.83
C SER A 263 5.70 22.19 8.78
N ILE A 264 6.54 21.18 8.51
CA ILE A 264 7.78 20.95 9.26
C ILE A 264 8.96 21.77 8.72
N GLY A 265 8.78 22.43 7.56
CA GLY A 265 9.78 23.26 6.92
C GLY A 265 10.96 22.48 6.35
N ALA A 266 10.73 21.26 5.87
CA ALA A 266 11.72 20.43 5.19
C ALA A 266 12.00 20.93 3.77
N ASP A 267 13.23 20.76 3.28
CA ASP A 267 13.54 20.98 1.86
C ASP A 267 13.07 19.74 1.07
N TYR A 268 12.21 19.94 0.09
CA TYR A 268 11.66 18.86 -0.71
C TYR A 268 11.49 19.25 -2.17
N GLU A 269 11.43 18.25 -3.04
CA GLU A 269 11.15 18.37 -4.46
C GLU A 269 10.05 17.40 -4.85
N LEU A 270 9.04 17.89 -5.57
CA LEU A 270 8.02 17.06 -6.21
C LEU A 270 8.34 16.99 -7.70
N ARG A 271 8.49 15.78 -8.22
CA ARG A 271 8.77 15.51 -9.62
C ARG A 271 7.63 14.69 -10.22
N GLN A 272 7.00 15.22 -11.26
CA GLN A 272 6.08 14.45 -12.10
C GLN A 272 6.87 13.41 -12.88
N ILE A 273 6.35 12.19 -12.94
CA ILE A 273 6.99 11.04 -13.59
C ILE A 273 6.02 10.35 -14.54
N SER A 274 6.55 9.71 -15.57
CA SER A 274 5.73 8.82 -16.40
C SER A 274 5.36 7.58 -15.60
N GLN A 275 4.35 6.88 -16.09
CA GLN A 275 4.01 5.56 -15.60
C GLN A 275 5.21 4.59 -15.68
N ASP A 276 5.94 4.54 -16.79
CA ASP A 276 7.14 3.68 -16.91
C ASP A 276 8.18 3.97 -15.82
N GLU A 277 8.41 5.24 -15.50
CA GLU A 277 9.34 5.63 -14.43
C GLU A 277 8.78 5.29 -13.04
N PHE A 278 7.48 5.50 -12.80
CA PHE A 278 6.82 5.03 -11.60
C PHE A 278 6.94 3.51 -11.45
N LEU A 279 6.97 2.75 -12.53
CA LEU A 279 7.08 1.31 -12.48
C LEU A 279 8.54 0.82 -12.41
N GLY A 280 9.52 1.72 -12.50
CA GLY A 280 10.93 1.35 -12.52
C GLY A 280 11.35 0.63 -13.80
N ILE A 281 10.55 0.72 -14.88
CA ILE A 281 10.85 0.18 -16.20
C ILE A 281 11.87 1.13 -16.87
N GLY A 282 13.11 1.05 -16.41
CA GLY A 282 14.25 1.66 -17.09
C GLY A 282 14.40 1.05 -18.48
N SER A 283 14.78 1.89 -19.46
CA SER A 283 15.03 1.51 -20.86
C SER A 283 15.95 0.28 -21.01
N TYR A 284 15.39 -0.93 -20.93
CA TYR A 284 15.96 -2.13 -21.55
C TYR A 284 15.57 -2.13 -23.03
N ARG A 285 16.00 -1.09 -23.74
CA ARG A 285 16.11 -1.14 -25.20
C ARG A 285 17.50 -1.67 -25.51
N SER A 286 17.60 -2.99 -25.70
CA SER A 286 18.66 -3.58 -26.53
C SER A 286 18.30 -3.39 -28.00
#